data_AF-A0A936J435-F1
#
_entry.id   AF-A0A936J435-F1
#
_cell.length_a   1.000
_cell.length_b   1.000
_cell.length_c   1.000
_cell.angle_alpha   90.00
_cell.angle_beta   90.00
_cell.angle_gamma   90.00
#
_symmetry.space_group_name_H-M   'P 1'
#
loop_
_entity.id
_entity.type
_entity.pdbx_description
1 polymer ?
#
loop_
_entity_poly.entity_id
_entity_poly.type
_entity_poly.pdbx_seq_one_letter_code
_entity_poly.pdbx_strand_id
1 'polypeptide(L)'
;MSVLGFAALFLVAGSAHSQSAEYRRGYDQGYRDGAAAAGNQSPYPNGMGQITISSALYGIRGARCDARDSLQALVAGKRRIDVKVDNDLCGDPAPNQANKQMTVTYSCGNGSERRVSGPEGSILTIGCR
;
A
#
# COMPACT_ATOMS: atom_id res chain seq x y z
N MET A 1 10.48 13.70 -73.27
CA MET A 1 10.07 14.86 -72.45
C MET A 1 8.55 14.84 -72.46
N SER A 2 7.75 14.70 -71.40
CA SER A 2 7.94 14.72 -69.96
C SER A 2 6.64 14.20 -69.32
N VAL A 3 6.79 13.32 -68.33
CA VAL A 3 6.09 13.17 -67.03
C VAL A 3 4.61 13.59 -66.92
N LEU A 4 3.75 12.71 -66.37
CA LEU A 4 3.12 12.88 -65.05
C LEU A 4 2.02 11.83 -64.81
N GLY A 5 2.33 10.86 -63.94
CA GLY A 5 1.35 10.01 -63.29
C GLY A 5 0.67 10.74 -62.13
N PHE A 6 -0.54 10.31 -61.79
CA PHE A 6 -1.17 10.63 -60.53
C PHE A 6 -1.76 9.35 -59.94
N ALA A 7 -1.17 8.94 -58.82
CA ALA A 7 -1.60 7.84 -57.99
C ALA A 7 -2.91 8.21 -57.27
N ALA A 8 -3.93 7.36 -57.40
CA ALA A 8 -5.14 7.46 -56.59
C ALA A 8 -4.84 6.87 -55.19
N LEU A 9 -4.69 7.75 -54.22
CA LEU A 9 -4.48 7.40 -52.82
C LEU A 9 -5.79 6.89 -52.22
N PHE A 10 -5.86 5.59 -51.90
CA PHE A 10 -6.95 5.04 -51.08
C PHE A 10 -6.78 5.53 -49.64
N LEU A 11 -7.66 6.43 -49.20
CA LEU A 11 -7.78 6.79 -47.79
C LEU A 11 -8.59 5.71 -47.06
N VAL A 12 -7.91 4.74 -46.46
CA VAL A 12 -8.49 3.91 -45.39
C VAL A 12 -8.57 4.81 -44.16
N ALA A 13 -9.79 5.24 -43.82
CA ALA A 13 -10.07 5.91 -42.57
C ALA A 13 -9.69 4.98 -41.42
N GLY A 14 -8.75 5.43 -40.59
CA GLY A 14 -8.33 4.73 -39.38
C GLY A 14 -9.52 4.41 -38.51
N SER A 15 -9.64 3.14 -38.11
CA SER A 15 -10.59 2.68 -37.11
C SER A 15 -10.33 3.42 -35.80
N ALA A 16 -11.14 4.45 -35.53
CA ALA A 16 -11.38 4.91 -34.17
C ALA A 16 -11.98 3.71 -33.44
N HIS A 17 -11.13 3.00 -32.69
CA HIS A 17 -11.54 1.80 -31.98
C HIS A 17 -12.70 2.20 -31.05
N SER A 18 -13.89 1.68 -31.34
CA SER A 18 -14.99 1.68 -30.40
C SER A 18 -14.46 1.02 -29.13
N GLN A 19 -14.23 1.80 -28.06
CA GLN A 19 -13.96 1.25 -26.73
C GLN A 19 -15.24 0.53 -26.29
N SER A 20 -15.31 -0.74 -26.67
CA SER A 20 -16.48 -1.59 -26.53
C SER A 20 -16.91 -1.65 -25.07
N ALA A 21 -18.23 -1.66 -24.84
CA ALA A 21 -18.80 -1.83 -23.50
C ALA A 21 -18.28 -3.11 -22.82
N GLU A 22 -17.84 -4.08 -23.60
CA GLU A 22 -17.22 -5.33 -23.18
C GLU A 22 -15.87 -5.11 -22.48
N TYR A 23 -15.05 -4.15 -22.94
CA TYR A 23 -13.81 -3.79 -22.27
C TYR A 23 -14.08 -3.18 -20.88
N ARG A 24 -15.06 -2.27 -20.80
CA ARG A 24 -15.50 -1.70 -19.51
C ARG A 24 -16.05 -2.76 -18.58
N ARG A 25 -16.85 -3.71 -19.09
CA ARG A 25 -17.38 -4.83 -18.30
C ARG A 25 -16.27 -5.75 -17.77
N GLY A 26 -15.30 -6.10 -18.61
CA GLY A 26 -14.15 -6.91 -18.18
C GLY A 26 -13.30 -6.22 -17.12
N TYR A 27 -13.10 -4.90 -17.23
CA TYR A 27 -12.37 -4.12 -16.22
C TYR A 27 -13.12 -4.04 -14.88
N ASP A 28 -14.43 -3.76 -14.90
CA ASP A 28 -15.25 -3.66 -13.68
C ASP A 28 -15.37 -5.02 -12.98
N GLN A 29 -15.57 -6.09 -13.75
CA GLN A 29 -15.60 -7.46 -13.25
C GLN A 29 -14.25 -7.87 -12.66
N GLY A 30 -13.15 -7.65 -13.37
CA GLY A 30 -11.80 -7.94 -12.86
C GLY A 30 -11.45 -7.14 -11.61
N TYR A 31 -11.90 -5.90 -11.49
CA TYR A 31 -11.70 -5.08 -10.29
C TYR A 31 -12.50 -5.61 -9.10
N ARG A 32 -13.76 -6.01 -9.30
CA ARG A 32 -14.59 -6.60 -8.23
C ARG A 32 -14.09 -7.97 -7.80
N ASP A 33 -13.72 -8.82 -8.75
CA ASP A 33 -13.17 -10.16 -8.49
C ASP A 33 -11.80 -10.06 -7.80
N GLY A 34 -10.97 -9.09 -8.20
CA GLY A 34 -9.71 -8.77 -7.53
C GLY A 34 -9.90 -8.22 -6.11
N ALA A 35 -10.89 -7.35 -5.90
CA ALA A 35 -11.24 -6.84 -4.58
C ALA A 35 -11.84 -7.92 -3.67
N ALA A 36 -12.64 -8.84 -4.23
CA ALA A 36 -13.20 -9.98 -3.50
C ALA A 36 -12.13 -11.02 -3.12
N ALA A 37 -11.13 -11.23 -4.00
CA ALA A 37 -9.97 -12.06 -3.71
C ALA A 37 -9.04 -11.43 -2.66
N ALA A 38 -8.83 -10.11 -2.71
CA ALA A 38 -8.03 -9.37 -1.73
C ALA A 38 -8.73 -9.21 -0.37
N GLY A 39 -10.07 -9.11 -0.36
CA GLY A 39 -10.87 -8.95 0.86
C GLY A 39 -10.94 -10.19 1.76
N ASN A 40 -10.41 -11.33 1.30
CA ASN A 40 -10.47 -12.61 2.02
C ASN A 40 -9.08 -13.24 2.28
N GLN A 41 -8.00 -12.46 2.21
CA GLN A 41 -6.65 -12.91 2.53
C GLN A 41 -6.20 -12.36 3.89
N SER A 42 -6.88 -12.80 4.96
CA SER A 42 -6.19 -13.01 6.24
C SER A 42 -5.99 -14.51 6.40
N PRO A 43 -4.75 -15.04 6.24
CA PRO A 43 -4.44 -16.47 6.38
C PRO A 43 -4.67 -17.05 7.79
N TYR A 44 -5.20 -16.27 8.73
CA TYR A 44 -5.30 -16.62 10.14
C TYR A 44 -6.76 -16.86 10.54
N PRO A 45 -7.19 -18.13 10.67
CA PRO A 45 -8.50 -18.45 11.21
C PRO A 45 -8.53 -18.07 12.70
N ASN A 46 -9.50 -17.23 13.06
CA ASN A 46 -9.82 -16.71 14.40
C ASN A 46 -8.99 -15.49 14.86
N GLY A 47 -9.54 -14.30 14.60
CA GLY A 47 -9.06 -12.97 15.02
C GLY A 47 -9.08 -12.69 16.52
N MET A 48 -8.71 -13.66 17.35
CA MET A 48 -8.49 -13.47 18.79
C MET A 48 -6.99 -13.21 19.04
N GLY A 49 -6.59 -11.94 18.98
CA GLY A 49 -5.26 -11.50 19.40
C GLY A 49 -4.22 -11.32 18.28
N GLN A 50 -4.64 -11.35 17.01
CA GLN A 50 -3.80 -10.90 15.90
C GLN A 50 -3.65 -9.38 15.93
N ILE A 51 -2.43 -8.90 15.68
CA ILE A 51 -2.14 -7.47 15.57
C ILE A 51 -2.57 -6.98 14.17
N THR A 52 -3.38 -5.93 14.14
CA THR A 52 -3.72 -5.18 12.92
C THR A 52 -3.20 -3.76 13.05
N ILE A 53 -2.40 -3.29 12.09
CA ILE A 53 -1.83 -1.95 12.09
C ILE A 53 -2.75 -1.00 11.31
N SER A 54 -3.38 -0.06 11.99
CA SER A 54 -4.22 0.98 11.38
C SER A 54 -3.37 2.09 10.74
N SER A 55 -2.29 2.48 11.40
CA SER A 55 -1.41 3.58 10.95
C SER A 55 -0.01 3.42 11.53
N ALA A 56 1.02 3.69 10.75
CA ALA A 56 2.37 3.83 11.25
C ALA A 56 3.10 4.96 10.53
N LEU A 57 3.40 6.03 11.25
CA LEU A 57 4.06 7.20 10.68
C LEU A 57 5.43 7.39 11.32
N TYR A 58 6.45 7.53 10.50
CA TYR A 58 7.82 7.79 10.90
C TYR A 58 8.30 9.14 10.37
N GLY A 59 9.02 9.92 11.17
CA GLY A 59 9.61 11.19 10.76
C GLY A 59 9.37 12.33 11.75
N ILE A 60 9.31 13.56 11.23
CA ILE A 60 9.11 14.80 12.01
C ILE A 60 7.77 15.48 11.66
N ARG A 61 7.51 16.64 12.23
CA ARG A 61 6.37 17.47 11.82
C ARG A 61 6.63 18.01 10.40
N GLY A 62 5.77 17.66 9.46
CA GLY A 62 5.83 18.15 8.06
C GLY A 62 6.61 17.25 7.09
N ALA A 63 7.36 16.26 7.60
CA ALA A 63 8.07 15.28 6.76
C ALA A 63 7.97 13.89 7.41
N ARG A 64 7.14 13.03 6.82
CA ARG A 64 6.84 11.68 7.35
C ARG A 64 6.75 10.66 6.23
N CYS A 65 7.14 9.42 6.49
CA CYS A 65 6.82 8.27 5.66
C CYS A 65 5.81 7.35 6.36
N ASP A 66 5.06 6.62 5.55
CA ASP A 66 4.10 5.61 6.01
C ASP A 66 4.79 4.24 6.04
N ALA A 67 4.92 3.67 7.24
CA ALA A 67 5.49 2.35 7.50
C ALA A 67 4.42 1.28 7.74
N ARG A 68 3.14 1.57 7.52
CA ARG A 68 2.01 0.69 7.89
C ARG A 68 2.15 -0.68 7.24
N ASP A 69 2.41 -0.74 5.94
CA ASP A 69 2.50 -2.02 5.21
C ASP A 69 3.71 -2.84 5.64
N SER A 70 4.87 -2.20 5.79
CA SER A 70 6.09 -2.85 6.30
C SER A 70 5.87 -3.44 7.69
N LEU A 71 5.27 -2.66 8.61
CA LEU A 71 4.95 -3.14 9.96
C LEU A 71 3.87 -4.21 9.96
N GLN A 72 2.85 -4.09 9.10
CA GLN A 72 1.79 -5.09 8.97
C GLN A 72 2.35 -6.44 8.52
N ALA A 73 3.33 -6.45 7.60
CA ALA A 73 4.05 -7.65 7.19
C ALA A 73 4.88 -8.23 8.35
N LEU A 74 5.55 -7.38 9.14
CA LEU A 74 6.36 -7.83 10.27
C LEU A 74 5.55 -8.46 11.40
N VAL A 75 4.33 -7.96 11.66
CA VAL A 75 3.42 -8.50 12.69
C VAL A 75 2.57 -9.68 12.21
N ALA A 76 2.56 -10.00 10.90
CA ALA A 76 1.72 -11.05 10.35
C ALA A 76 1.96 -12.39 11.08
N GLY A 77 0.88 -12.97 11.61
CA GLY A 77 0.92 -14.23 12.37
C GLY A 77 1.56 -14.16 13.75
N LYS A 78 1.91 -12.96 14.23
CA LYS A 78 2.54 -12.76 15.53
C LYS A 78 1.57 -12.03 16.48
N ARG A 79 1.69 -12.37 17.77
CA ARG A 79 0.95 -11.69 18.85
C ARG A 79 1.77 -10.62 19.55
N ARG A 80 3.09 -10.60 19.33
CA ARG A 80 4.01 -9.60 19.88
C ARG A 80 5.24 -9.50 19.00
N ILE A 81 5.72 -8.28 18.77
CA ILE A 81 7.02 -8.02 18.16
C ILE A 81 7.71 -6.85 18.87
N ASP A 82 9.03 -6.82 18.74
CA ASP A 82 9.88 -5.69 19.10
C ASP A 82 10.50 -5.16 17.80
N VAL A 83 10.28 -3.89 17.49
CA VAL A 83 10.76 -3.25 16.25
C VAL A 83 11.69 -2.12 16.59
N LYS A 84 12.85 -2.08 15.94
CA LYS A 84 13.72 -0.92 16.00
C LYS A 84 13.14 0.20 15.14
N VAL A 85 13.04 1.40 15.70
CA VAL A 85 12.60 2.58 14.96
C VAL A 85 13.77 3.11 14.14
N ASP A 86 13.77 2.83 12.84
CA ASP A 86 14.80 3.30 11.91
C ASP A 86 14.27 3.53 10.49
N ASN A 87 15.19 3.93 9.61
CA ASN A 87 14.91 4.27 8.22
C ASN A 87 14.59 3.04 7.33
N ASP A 88 14.84 1.81 7.79
CA ASP A 88 14.59 0.60 6.98
C ASP A 88 13.10 0.30 6.79
N LEU A 89 12.23 0.87 7.65
CA LEU A 89 10.79 0.61 7.60
C LEU A 89 10.08 1.29 6.42
N CYS A 90 10.48 2.52 6.07
CA CYS A 90 9.88 3.28 4.96
C CYS A 90 10.80 4.32 4.30
N GLY A 91 12.11 4.24 4.52
CA GLY A 91 13.09 5.24 4.09
C GLY A 91 13.31 6.35 5.13
N ASP A 92 14.17 7.31 4.80
CA ASP A 92 14.40 8.50 5.62
C ASP A 92 13.57 9.70 5.12
N PRO A 93 12.47 10.07 5.79
CA PRO A 93 11.65 11.20 5.39
C PRO A 93 12.26 12.56 5.74
N ALA A 94 13.27 12.60 6.62
CA ALA A 94 13.87 13.84 7.11
C ALA A 94 15.38 13.65 7.30
N PRO A 95 16.15 13.62 6.20
CA PRO A 95 17.59 13.39 6.26
C PRO A 95 18.30 14.47 7.07
N ASN A 96 19.31 14.04 7.83
CA ASN A 96 20.09 14.88 8.75
C ASN A 96 19.29 15.48 9.93
N GLN A 97 18.05 15.02 10.16
CA GLN A 97 17.26 15.40 11.33
C GLN A 97 17.32 14.29 12.39
N ALA A 98 17.66 14.66 13.62
CA ALA A 98 17.87 13.73 14.73
C ALA A 98 16.62 13.52 15.63
N ASN A 99 15.55 14.30 15.41
CA ASN A 99 14.32 14.28 16.21
C ASN A 99 13.18 13.48 15.53
N LYS A 100 13.52 12.51 14.68
CA LYS A 100 12.54 11.62 14.06
C LYS A 100 11.90 10.73 15.11
N GLN A 101 10.60 10.51 14.98
CA GLN A 101 9.83 9.62 15.86
C GLN A 101 8.91 8.74 15.03
N MET A 102 8.63 7.55 15.55
CA MET A 102 7.58 6.67 15.01
C MET A 102 6.36 6.72 15.92
N THR A 103 5.17 6.74 15.30
CA THR A 103 3.89 6.58 15.98
C THR A 103 3.11 5.48 15.27
N VAL A 104 2.77 4.43 16.00
CA VAL A 104 2.01 3.28 15.50
C VAL A 104 0.68 3.20 16.22
N THR A 105 -0.40 3.08 15.45
CA THR A 105 -1.74 2.77 15.94
C THR A 105 -2.12 1.38 15.47
N TYR A 106 -2.51 0.50 16.40
CA TYR A 106 -2.82 -0.90 16.13
C TYR A 106 -3.98 -1.40 16.99
N SER A 107 -4.64 -2.47 16.58
CA SER A 107 -5.66 -3.17 17.35
C SER A 107 -5.32 -4.66 17.50
N CYS A 108 -6.00 -5.31 18.43
CA CYS A 108 -5.88 -6.73 18.70
C CYS A 108 -7.20 -7.41 18.34
N GLY A 109 -7.26 -8.04 17.16
CA GLY A 109 -8.53 -8.54 16.63
C GLY A 109 -9.59 -7.44 16.54
N ASN A 110 -10.79 -7.71 17.08
CA ASN A 110 -11.88 -6.74 17.18
C ASN A 110 -11.77 -5.79 18.39
N GLY A 111 -10.61 -5.69 19.03
CA GLY A 111 -10.39 -4.84 20.20
C GLY A 111 -10.22 -3.36 19.86
N SER A 112 -10.21 -2.51 20.89
CA SER A 112 -9.93 -1.08 20.76
C SER A 112 -8.53 -0.80 20.21
N GLU A 113 -8.40 0.30 19.48
CA GLU A 113 -7.11 0.80 19.02
C GLU A 113 -6.19 1.18 20.20
N ARG A 114 -4.90 0.94 19.99
CA ARG A 114 -3.81 1.24 20.90
C ARG A 114 -2.77 2.01 20.14
N ARG A 115 -2.11 2.96 20.82
CA ARG A 115 -1.06 3.77 20.22
C ARG A 115 0.24 3.59 21.00
N VAL A 116 1.34 3.42 20.27
CA VAL A 116 2.70 3.43 20.81
C VAL A 116 3.55 4.38 19.98
N SER A 117 4.52 5.02 20.62
CA SER A 117 5.42 5.96 19.95
C SER A 117 6.79 5.96 20.61
N GLY A 118 7.82 6.20 19.80
CA GLY A 118 9.20 6.21 20.26
C GLY A 118 10.12 6.98 19.31
N PRO A 119 11.24 7.53 19.80
CA PRO A 119 12.23 8.20 18.97
C PRO A 119 12.97 7.20 18.07
N GLU A 120 13.61 7.71 17.01
CA GLU A 120 14.57 6.95 16.20
C GLU A 120 15.64 6.28 17.09
N GLY A 121 16.01 5.05 16.75
CA GLY A 121 16.94 4.21 17.49
C GLY A 121 16.35 3.47 18.69
N SER A 122 15.12 3.80 19.13
CA SER A 122 14.45 3.07 20.22
C SER A 122 13.81 1.77 19.75
N ILE A 123 13.50 0.88 20.70
CA ILE A 123 12.71 -0.32 20.47
C ILE A 123 11.24 -0.04 20.81
N LEU A 124 10.36 -0.25 19.83
CA LEU A 124 8.91 -0.24 20.00
C LEU A 124 8.38 -1.66 20.16
N THR A 125 7.79 -1.95 21.32
CA THR A 125 7.05 -3.19 21.55
C THR A 125 5.59 -3.01 21.10
N ILE A 126 5.17 -3.86 20.16
CA ILE A 126 3.77 -3.94 19.70
C ILE A 126 3.25 -5.33 20.09
N GLY A 127 2.14 -5.41 20.80
CA GLY A 127 1.65 -6.71 21.26
C GLY A 127 0.23 -6.73 21.78
N CYS A 128 -0.36 -7.91 21.62
CA CYS A 128 -1.63 -8.32 22.18
C CYS A 128 -1.35 -9.28 23.34
N ARG A 129 -1.90 -8.98 24.52
CA ARG A 129 -1.85 -9.89 25.66
C ARG A 129 -2.74 -11.10 25.41
#